data_AF-A0A645FUW5-F1
#
_entry.id   AF-A0A645FUW5-F1
#
_cell.length_a   1.000
_cell.length_b   1.000
_cell.length_c   1.000
_cell.angle_alpha   90.00
_cell.angle_beta   90.00
_cell.angle_gamma   90.00
#
_symmetry.space_group_name_H-M   'P 1'
#
loop_
_entity.id
_entity.type
_entity.pdbx_description
1 polymer ?
#
loop_
_entity_poly.entity_id
_entity_poly.type
_entity_poly.pdbx_seq_one_letter_code
_entity_poly.pdbx_strand_id
1 'polypeptide(L)'
;MERRKIVRRIITICLFAALIAVIILSQNHDFSNPHSGIPRETWISGAQGHGFVVNNNQDPANRCYPCHEKKGLGGEAYCQSCHEQSEVEVNLP
;
A
#
# COMPACT_ATOMS: atom_id res chain seq x y z
N MET A 1 -42.84 14.30 -21.50
CA MET A 1 -41.42 14.30 -21.93
C MET A 1 -40.44 14.73 -20.82
N GLU A 2 -40.81 15.66 -19.94
CA GLU A 2 -39.93 16.14 -18.85
C GLU A 2 -39.53 15.06 -17.84
N ARG A 3 -40.47 14.19 -17.42
CA ARG A 3 -40.18 13.10 -16.48
C ARG A 3 -39.08 12.16 -16.97
N ARG A 4 -39.05 11.86 -18.28
CA ARG A 4 -37.97 11.07 -18.91
C ARG A 4 -36.64 11.82 -18.92
N LYS A 5 -36.63 13.15 -19.10
CA LYS A 5 -35.42 13.98 -19.01
C LYS A 5 -34.85 14.02 -17.58
N ILE A 6 -35.72 14.09 -16.57
CA ILE A 6 -35.35 14.08 -15.15
C ILE A 6 -34.72 12.73 -14.76
N VAL A 7 -35.37 11.62 -15.10
CA VAL A 7 -34.83 10.28 -14.84
C VAL A 7 -33.47 10.09 -15.51
N ARG A 8 -33.32 10.56 -16.75
CA ARG A 8 -32.04 10.47 -17.48
C ARG A 8 -30.93 11.26 -16.78
N ARG A 9 -31.22 12.47 -16.27
CA ARG A 9 -30.27 13.26 -15.48
C ARG A 9 -29.84 12.56 -14.20
N ILE A 10 -30.79 11.97 -13.46
CA ILE A 10 -30.48 11.25 -12.21
C ILE A 10 -29.55 10.08 -12.51
N ILE A 11 -29.86 9.28 -13.53
CA ILE A 11 -29.00 8.16 -13.94
C ILE A 11 -27.60 8.64 -14.29
N THR A 12 -27.47 9.72 -15.08
CA THR A 12 -26.17 10.28 -15.44
C THR A 12 -25.37 10.72 -14.21
N ILE A 13 -26.02 11.39 -13.24
CA ILE A 13 -25.35 11.82 -12.01
C ILE A 13 -24.90 10.61 -11.19
N CYS A 14 -25.75 9.59 -11.03
CA CYS A 14 -25.40 8.36 -10.32
C CYS A 14 -24.22 7.62 -10.97
N LEU A 15 -24.22 7.50 -12.30
CA LEU A 15 -23.12 6.88 -13.04
C LEU A 15 -21.82 7.67 -12.89
N PHE A 16 -21.91 9.00 -12.91
CA PHE A 16 -20.74 9.86 -12.73
C PHE A 16 -20.16 9.75 -11.31
N ALA A 17 -21.01 9.72 -10.29
CA ALA A 17 -20.60 9.50 -8.90
C ALA A 17 -19.97 8.11 -8.71
N ALA A 18 -20.55 7.06 -9.30
CA ALA A 18 -19.99 5.71 -9.27
C ALA A 18 -18.61 5.66 -9.94
N LEU A 19 -18.42 6.34 -11.07
CA LEU A 19 -17.14 6.43 -11.75
C LEU A 19 -16.08 7.10 -10.87
N ILE A 20 -16.41 8.23 -10.22
CA ILE A 20 -15.51 8.91 -9.28
C ILE A 20 -15.11 7.97 -8.14
N ALA A 21 -16.07 7.26 -7.54
CA ALA A 21 -15.81 6.32 -6.46
C ALA A 21 -14.85 5.20 -6.89
N VAL A 22 -15.04 4.64 -8.09
CA VAL A 22 -14.13 3.62 -8.65
C VAL A 22 -12.74 4.18 -8.87
N ILE A 23 -12.59 5.41 -9.37
CA ILE A 23 -11.28 6.05 -9.56
C ILE A 23 -10.57 6.25 -8.22
N ILE A 24 -11.26 6.77 -7.20
CA ILE A 24 -10.68 6.98 -5.87
C ILE A 24 -10.25 5.64 -5.26
N LEU A 25 -11.11 4.63 -5.31
CA LEU A 25 -10.78 3.29 -4.82
C LEU A 25 -9.62 2.67 -5.59
N SER A 26 -9.58 2.82 -6.92
CA SER A 26 -8.50 2.29 -7.76
C SER A 26 -7.17 3.02 -7.55
N GLN A 27 -7.18 4.31 -7.22
CA GLN A 27 -5.96 5.07 -6.92
C GLN A 27 -5.39 4.72 -5.55
N ASN A 28 -6.26 4.37 -4.58
CA ASN A 28 -5.85 3.95 -3.25
C ASN A 28 -5.54 2.44 -3.15
N HIS A 29 -5.99 1.64 -4.12
CA HIS A 29 -5.71 0.21 -4.18
C HIS A 29 -4.43 -0.01 -4.98
N ASP A 30 -3.30 0.01 -4.28
CA ASP A 30 -2.05 -0.46 -4.86
C ASP A 30 -2.11 -1.99 -4.98
N PHE A 31 -2.54 -2.48 -6.15
CA PHE A 31 -2.59 -3.92 -6.48
C PHE A 31 -1.19 -4.56 -6.49
N SER A 32 -0.11 -3.78 -6.56
CA SER A 32 1.26 -4.28 -6.45
C SER A 32 1.70 -4.42 -4.98
N ASN A 33 0.95 -3.81 -4.05
CA ASN A 33 1.11 -3.97 -2.63
C ASN A 33 0.00 -4.89 -2.08
N PRO A 34 0.26 -6.20 -1.95
CA PRO A 34 -0.73 -7.16 -1.42
C PRO A 34 -1.17 -6.85 0.03
N HIS A 35 -0.53 -5.86 0.67
CA HIS A 35 -0.80 -5.42 2.03
C HIS A 35 -1.52 -4.07 2.12
N SER A 36 -1.92 -3.47 0.99
CA SER A 36 -2.64 -2.18 0.96
C SER A 36 -3.98 -2.18 1.70
N GLY A 37 -4.60 -3.36 1.89
CA GLY A 37 -5.81 -3.55 2.69
C GLY A 37 -5.57 -3.79 4.19
N ILE A 38 -4.33 -3.90 4.65
CA ILE A 38 -4.01 -4.17 6.05
C ILE A 38 -3.82 -2.84 6.79
N PRO A 39 -4.50 -2.59 7.93
CA PRO A 39 -4.26 -1.39 8.72
C PRO A 39 -2.78 -1.25 9.10
N ARG A 40 -2.23 -0.04 9.02
CA ARG A 40 -0.81 0.22 9.30
C ARG A 40 -0.34 -0.35 10.64
N GLU A 41 -1.14 -0.19 11.69
CA GLU A 41 -0.80 -0.71 13.03
C GLU A 41 -0.72 -2.24 13.05
N THR A 42 -1.63 -2.92 12.36
CA THR A 42 -1.60 -4.38 12.19
C THR A 42 -0.42 -4.80 11.33
N TRP A 43 -0.07 -4.00 10.33
CA TRP A 43 1.08 -4.24 9.46
C TRP A 43 2.42 -4.10 10.18
N ILE A 44 2.56 -3.12 11.08
CA ILE A 44 3.81 -2.89 11.84
C ILE A 44 3.89 -3.84 13.05
N SER A 45 2.84 -3.91 13.85
CA SER A 45 2.89 -4.51 15.19
C SER A 45 2.14 -5.85 15.29
N GLY A 46 1.47 -6.29 14.23
CA GLY A 46 0.71 -7.54 14.23
C GLY A 46 1.60 -8.78 14.17
N ALA A 47 1.08 -9.90 14.69
CA ALA A 47 1.79 -11.18 14.79
C ALA A 47 2.25 -11.79 13.45
N GLN A 48 1.72 -11.30 12.32
CA GLN A 48 2.09 -11.73 10.97
C GLN A 48 2.37 -10.51 10.05
N GLY A 49 2.59 -9.33 10.65
CA GLY A 49 2.87 -8.10 9.92
C GLY A 49 4.31 -8.01 9.44
N HIS A 50 4.62 -6.94 8.70
CA HIS A 50 5.98 -6.59 8.30
C HIS A 50 6.95 -6.55 9.47
N GLY A 51 6.59 -5.90 10.57
CA GLY A 51 7.49 -5.77 11.71
C GLY A 51 7.84 -7.13 12.32
N PHE A 52 6.89 -8.07 12.36
CA PHE A 52 7.20 -9.45 12.74
C PHE A 52 8.22 -10.09 11.79
N VAL A 53 8.04 -9.96 10.47
CA VAL A 53 8.98 -10.52 9.49
C VAL A 53 10.35 -9.87 9.59
N VAL A 54 10.42 -8.54 9.71
CA VAL A 54 11.66 -7.77 9.87
C VAL A 54 12.42 -8.25 11.11
N ASN A 55 11.74 -8.37 12.25
CA ASN A 55 12.36 -8.77 13.52
C ASN A 55 12.87 -10.23 13.53
N ASN A 56 12.35 -11.08 12.65
CA ASN A 56 12.70 -12.51 12.61
C ASN A 56 13.51 -12.91 11.37
N ASN A 57 13.75 -11.99 10.43
CA ASN A 57 14.50 -12.29 9.23
C ASN A 57 16.00 -12.12 9.46
N GLN A 58 16.76 -13.20 9.30
CA GLN A 58 18.22 -13.19 9.39
C GLN A 58 18.92 -13.02 8.03
N ASP A 59 18.16 -12.93 6.94
CA ASP A 59 18.68 -12.81 5.58
C ASP A 59 17.90 -11.73 4.80
N PRO A 60 18.14 -10.43 5.10
CA PRO A 60 17.47 -9.34 4.42
C PRO A 60 17.89 -9.21 2.95
N ALA A 61 19.13 -9.58 2.61
CA ALA A 61 19.66 -9.51 1.25
C ALA A 61 18.86 -10.34 0.25
N ASN A 62 18.52 -11.59 0.59
CA ASN A 62 17.79 -12.45 -0.33
C ASN A 62 16.26 -12.36 -0.21
N ARG A 63 15.72 -11.83 0.90
CA ARG A 63 14.28 -11.84 1.18
C ARG A 63 13.63 -10.46 1.16
N CYS A 64 14.32 -9.43 1.65
CA CYS A 64 13.76 -8.08 1.82
C CYS A 64 14.14 -7.17 0.66
N TYR A 65 15.42 -7.10 0.30
CA TYR A 65 15.90 -6.14 -0.71
C TYR A 65 15.23 -6.32 -2.08
N PRO A 66 15.06 -7.54 -2.62
CA PRO A 66 14.39 -7.72 -3.91
C PRO A 66 12.93 -7.25 -3.88
N CYS A 67 12.27 -7.32 -2.72
CA CYS A 67 10.91 -6.83 -2.55
C CYS A 67 10.87 -5.30 -2.62
N HIS A 68 11.78 -4.62 -1.91
CA HIS A 68 11.88 -3.17 -1.93
C HIS A 68 12.37 -2.62 -3.28
N GLU A 69 13.25 -3.34 -3.99
CA GLU A 69 13.65 -3.00 -5.36
C GLU A 69 12.48 -3.09 -6.35
N LYS A 70 11.69 -4.18 -6.30
CA LYS A 70 10.50 -4.33 -7.15
C LYS A 70 9.47 -3.23 -6.94
N LYS A 71 9.43 -2.66 -5.74
CA LYS A 71 8.58 -1.50 -5.39
C LYS A 71 9.21 -0.15 -5.75
N GLY A 72 10.41 -0.13 -6.32
CA GLY A 72 11.14 1.10 -6.66
C GLY A 72 11.65 1.87 -5.45
N LEU A 73 11.76 1.22 -4.29
CA LEU A 73 12.14 1.85 -3.02
C LEU A 73 13.66 1.84 -2.79
N GLY A 74 14.42 1.05 -3.55
CA GLY A 74 15.90 1.03 -3.47
C GLY A 74 16.49 -0.10 -2.63
N GLY A 75 15.74 -1.18 -2.38
CA GLY A 75 16.30 -2.41 -1.80
C GLY A 75 16.84 -2.23 -0.38
N GLU A 76 18.16 -2.42 -0.28
CA GLU A 76 18.96 -2.19 0.93
C GLU A 76 18.86 -0.74 1.41
N ALA A 77 18.99 0.23 0.51
CA ALA A 77 18.97 1.65 0.87
C ALA A 77 17.65 2.05 1.55
N TYR A 78 16.53 1.42 1.15
CA TYR A 78 15.26 1.65 1.82
C TYR A 78 15.25 1.09 3.24
N CYS A 79 15.79 -0.12 3.43
CA CYS A 79 15.91 -0.74 4.74
C CYS A 79 16.75 0.14 5.68
N GLN A 80 17.90 0.60 5.19
CA GLN A 80 18.79 1.50 5.91
C GLN A 80 18.10 2.82 6.28
N SER A 81 17.33 3.42 5.36
CA SER A 81 16.61 4.67 5.64
C SER A 81 15.58 4.53 6.78
N CYS A 82 14.96 3.35 6.93
CA CYS A 82 14.06 3.07 8.03
C CYS A 82 14.79 2.97 9.38
N HIS A 83 15.98 2.38 9.39
CA HIS A 83 16.83 2.29 10.57
C HIS A 83 17.31 3.67 11.02
N GLU A 84 17.79 4.49 10.08
CA GLU A 84 18.21 5.87 10.34
C GLU A 84 17.08 6.73 10.91
N GLN A 85 15.87 6.67 10.32
CA GLN A 85 14.69 7.39 10.82
C GLN A 85 14.26 6.96 12.22
N SER A 86 14.54 5.71 12.57
CA SER A 86 14.20 5.15 13.88
C SER A 86 15.33 5.31 14.89
N GLU A 87 16.43 5.96 14.51
CA GLU A 87 17.65 6.12 15.31
C GLU A 87 18.24 4.77 15.78
N VAL A 88 18.05 3.73 14.96
CA VAL A 88 18.57 2.38 15.23
C VAL A 88 19.79 2.15 14.36
N GLU A 89 20.97 2.07 14.95
CA GLU A 89 22.18 1.65 14.23
C GLU A 89 22.19 0.13 14.09
N VAL A 90 22.06 -0.37 12.86
CA VAL A 90 22.17 -1.80 12.54
C VAL A 90 23.24 -1.99 11.48
N ASN A 91 24.20 -2.86 11.74
CA ASN A 91 25.05 -3.41 10.68
C ASN A 91 24.26 -4.51 9.98
N LEU A 92 23.61 -4.16 8.87
CA LEU A 92 23.00 -5.14 7.99
C LEU A 92 24.13 -5.97 7.32
N PRO A 93 24.00 -7.30 7.24
CA PRO A 93 24.99 -8.16 6.60
C PRO A 93 25.00 -8.03 5.07
#